data_AF-A0AA94F4K4-F1
#
_entry.id   AF-A0AA94F4K4-F1
#
_cell.length_a   1.000
_cell.length_b   1.000
_cell.length_c   1.000
_cell.angle_alpha   90.00
_cell.angle_beta   90.00
_cell.angle_gamma   90.00
#
_symmetry.space_group_name_H-M   'P 1'
#
loop_
_entity.id
_entity.type
_entity.pdbx_description
1 polymer ?
#
loop_
_entity_poly.entity_id
_entity_poly.type
_entity_poly.pdbx_seq_one_letter_code
_entity_poly.pdbx_strand_id
1 'polypeptide(L)'
;MKKMILLLSVNLLLSCSKDKELTDLKTDNTVNATDVVALVDPTENELKQYFDIESTQDIDKAANNITRIKEPKNIKNKELSIKEVIIEKKDIDRGIIEAKISGTFGKKAFSKAYTFFNFVQKPNDWHMINRAYMNWKPEIKDNPEKLTNIDFDAFYRLGKKDIITMEDLSKWVDIYSSSPNFNVVYKFTPEDLKDTEIVEMKYTDRGLNFKLKYKNKEGKEINLHFDKNEYYKTKVVLNKDEIKKHYVQGTFEYFGDFYANLTNVSDDFNLELVDNSKNLNKNDNVISCRLSLLTKNDVELANFEYYFEGFKPLSDLSKELVVQTTSELNQYMIRYLIKTPDGDVLEKVKKTSQRWIKMAQFGVIRKDNIINTLGGSSVIRLPDNQLALKLRNGEATQYNISVDALLPISTRVLHQDILLINPYFQINSAVKKQGRLIVEIELYNVNEQSLNNVKREMIIEL
;
A
#
# COMPACT_ATOMS: atom_id res chain seq x y z
N MET A 1 9.71 -15.11 21.96
CA MET A 1 8.89 -16.01 21.10
C MET A 1 9.45 -15.95 19.69
N LYS A 2 10.28 -16.93 19.30
CA LYS A 2 10.98 -16.97 18.00
C LYS A 2 10.05 -17.61 16.96
N LYS A 3 9.78 -16.90 15.86
CA LYS A 3 9.05 -17.43 14.70
C LYS A 3 9.99 -18.31 13.87
N MET A 4 9.64 -19.58 13.71
CA MET A 4 10.33 -20.53 12.83
C MET A 4 9.98 -20.20 11.38
N ILE A 5 10.98 -19.89 10.57
CA ILE A 5 10.88 -19.81 9.11
C ILE A 5 11.12 -21.22 8.57
N LEU A 6 10.13 -21.76 7.85
CA LEU A 6 10.20 -23.05 7.20
C LEU A 6 10.91 -22.86 5.83
N LEU A 7 12.20 -23.22 5.74
CA LEU A 7 12.88 -23.37 4.45
C LEU A 7 12.39 -24.67 3.80
N LEU A 8 11.70 -24.58 2.67
CA LEU A 8 11.54 -25.72 1.75
C LEU A 8 12.79 -25.81 0.87
N SER A 9 13.66 -26.77 1.20
CA SER A 9 14.75 -27.20 0.34
C SER A 9 14.21 -28.08 -0.80
N VAL A 10 14.32 -27.61 -2.04
CA VAL A 10 14.12 -28.42 -3.25
C VAL A 10 15.40 -29.23 -3.48
N ASN A 11 15.36 -30.53 -3.18
CA ASN A 11 16.45 -31.44 -3.54
C ASN A 11 16.41 -31.73 -5.05
N LEU A 12 17.40 -31.20 -5.77
CA LEU A 12 17.80 -31.70 -7.08
C LEU A 12 18.45 -33.07 -6.89
N LEU A 13 17.75 -34.15 -7.27
CA LEU A 13 18.38 -35.45 -7.48
C LEU A 13 18.80 -35.57 -8.94
N LEU A 14 20.06 -35.20 -9.20
CA LEU A 14 20.85 -35.78 -10.28
C LEU A 14 21.15 -37.24 -9.89
N SER A 15 20.50 -38.22 -10.51
CA SER A 15 20.96 -39.61 -10.44
C SER A 15 21.48 -40.05 -11.81
N CYS A 16 22.79 -40.29 -11.87
CA CYS A 16 23.44 -41.08 -12.91
C CYS A 16 22.69 -42.41 -13.08
N SER A 17 22.34 -42.76 -14.32
CA SER A 17 21.78 -44.06 -14.64
C SER A 17 22.83 -45.14 -14.40
N LYS A 18 22.49 -46.14 -13.58
CA LYS A 18 23.05 -47.48 -13.75
C LYS A 18 22.08 -48.25 -14.63
N ASP A 19 22.61 -48.75 -15.74
CA ASP A 19 21.91 -49.60 -16.68
C ASP A 19 21.28 -50.78 -15.96
N LYS A 20 19.96 -50.92 -16.12
CA LYS A 20 19.24 -52.16 -15.86
C LYS A 20 18.41 -52.44 -17.10
N GLU A 21 18.97 -53.23 -18.02
CA GLU A 21 18.17 -54.00 -18.95
C GLU A 21 17.22 -54.88 -18.12
N LEU A 22 15.91 -54.69 -18.31
CA LEU A 22 14.91 -55.65 -17.87
C LEU A 22 14.14 -56.15 -19.08
N THR A 23 14.47 -57.39 -19.39
CA THR A 23 13.82 -58.36 -20.27
C THR A 23 12.31 -58.46 -20.09
N ASP A 24 11.61 -58.56 -21.23
CA ASP A 24 10.31 -59.20 -21.50
C ASP A 24 9.41 -59.53 -20.29
N LEU A 25 8.36 -58.71 -20.11
CA LEU A 25 7.21 -59.07 -19.29
C LEU A 25 6.14 -59.74 -20.17
N LYS A 26 5.90 -61.02 -19.89
CA LYS A 26 4.91 -61.90 -20.52
C LYS A 26 3.49 -61.35 -20.45
N THR A 27 2.77 -61.48 -21.56
CA THR A 27 1.31 -61.37 -21.66
C THR A 27 0.65 -62.64 -21.12
N ASP A 28 -0.11 -62.53 -20.02
CA ASP A 28 -1.05 -63.58 -19.61
C ASP A 28 -2.37 -63.41 -20.39
N ASN A 29 -2.58 -64.31 -21.34
CA ASN A 29 -3.84 -64.44 -22.08
C ASN A 29 -4.79 -65.35 -21.30
N THR A 30 -5.88 -64.80 -20.78
CA THR A 30 -7.12 -65.54 -20.55
C THR A 30 -8.28 -64.73 -21.10
N VAL A 31 -8.85 -65.20 -22.21
CA VAL A 31 -10.00 -64.61 -22.89
C VAL A 31 -11.23 -65.45 -22.55
N ASN A 32 -12.26 -64.80 -22.01
CA ASN A 32 -13.66 -65.24 -22.13
C ASN A 32 -14.40 -64.20 -22.98
N ALA A 33 -15.06 -64.67 -24.02
CA ALA A 33 -15.67 -63.85 -25.07
C ALA A 33 -17.12 -63.47 -24.77
N THR A 34 -17.41 -62.17 -24.63
CA THR A 34 -18.57 -61.46 -25.20
C THR A 34 -18.49 -59.96 -24.89
N ASP A 35 -18.03 -59.18 -25.88
CA ASP A 35 -18.51 -57.86 -26.31
C ASP A 35 -17.43 -57.24 -27.19
N VAL A 36 -17.73 -57.06 -28.47
CA VAL A 36 -16.81 -56.48 -29.46
C VAL A 36 -16.81 -54.96 -29.28
N VAL A 37 -16.28 -54.48 -28.16
CA VAL A 37 -15.65 -53.16 -28.10
C VAL A 37 -14.18 -53.43 -28.34
N ALA A 38 -13.66 -52.98 -29.48
CA ALA A 38 -12.24 -53.13 -29.82
C ALA A 38 -11.37 -52.76 -28.59
N LEU A 39 -10.67 -53.76 -28.05
CA LEU A 39 -9.80 -53.70 -26.87
C LEU A 39 -8.47 -53.05 -27.26
N VAL A 40 -8.54 -51.77 -27.60
CA VAL A 40 -7.40 -50.93 -28.04
C VAL A 40 -6.79 -50.24 -26.82
N ASP A 41 -5.46 -50.12 -26.83
CA ASP A 41 -4.71 -49.31 -25.86
C ASP A 41 -5.17 -47.84 -25.95
N PRO A 42 -5.02 -47.03 -24.88
CA PRO A 42 -5.41 -45.62 -24.95
C PRO A 42 -4.59 -44.89 -26.02
N THR A 43 -5.25 -44.00 -26.75
CA THR A 43 -4.65 -43.13 -27.76
C THR A 43 -3.91 -41.96 -27.11
N GLU A 44 -3.00 -41.31 -27.84
CA GLU A 44 -2.32 -40.09 -27.37
C GLU A 44 -3.30 -38.99 -26.97
N ASN A 45 -4.40 -38.81 -27.71
CA ASN A 45 -5.41 -37.80 -27.39
C ASN A 45 -6.17 -38.12 -26.08
N GLU A 46 -6.44 -39.40 -25.81
CA GLU A 46 -7.06 -39.84 -24.55
C GLU A 46 -6.10 -39.67 -23.37
N LEU A 47 -4.81 -39.94 -23.56
CA LEU A 47 -3.79 -39.66 -22.57
C LEU A 47 -3.58 -38.16 -22.35
N LYS A 48 -3.63 -37.34 -23.42
CA LYS A 48 -3.58 -35.88 -23.29
C LYS A 48 -4.74 -35.35 -22.44
N GLN A 49 -5.95 -35.85 -22.69
CA GLN A 49 -7.12 -35.54 -21.87
C GLN A 49 -6.97 -36.03 -20.41
N TYR A 50 -6.42 -37.24 -20.22
CA TYR A 50 -6.19 -37.81 -18.89
C TYR A 50 -5.20 -36.98 -18.06
N PHE A 51 -4.04 -36.65 -18.64
CA PHE A 51 -3.00 -35.86 -17.98
C PHE A 51 -3.30 -34.37 -17.97
N ASP A 52 -4.44 -33.92 -18.51
CA ASP A 52 -4.77 -32.49 -18.61
C ASP A 52 -3.60 -31.70 -19.25
N ILE A 53 -3.14 -32.21 -20.41
CA ILE A 53 -2.07 -31.60 -21.19
C ILE A 53 -2.59 -31.17 -22.55
N GLU A 54 -2.22 -29.95 -22.93
CA GLU A 54 -2.56 -29.38 -24.24
C GLU A 54 -1.30 -29.24 -25.09
N SER A 55 -1.48 -29.35 -26.41
CA SER A 55 -0.37 -29.21 -27.36
C SER A 55 0.33 -27.84 -27.23
N THR A 56 -0.36 -26.76 -26.85
CA THR A 56 0.25 -25.41 -26.73
C THR A 56 0.86 -25.12 -25.36
N GLN A 57 0.94 -26.12 -24.48
CA GLN A 57 1.38 -25.94 -23.10
C GLN A 57 2.90 -25.91 -22.97
N ASP A 58 3.38 -25.24 -21.92
CA ASP A 58 4.77 -25.32 -21.47
C ASP A 58 5.18 -26.77 -21.19
N ILE A 59 6.35 -27.16 -21.72
CA ILE A 59 6.81 -28.55 -21.71
C ILE A 59 7.11 -29.06 -20.29
N ASP A 60 7.56 -28.20 -19.39
CA ASP A 60 7.82 -28.56 -17.99
C ASP A 60 6.52 -28.76 -17.23
N LYS A 61 5.53 -27.89 -17.47
CA LYS A 61 4.17 -28.06 -16.93
C LYS A 61 3.54 -29.36 -17.45
N ALA A 62 3.70 -29.68 -18.74
CA ALA A 62 3.19 -30.93 -19.31
C ALA A 62 3.88 -32.16 -18.70
N ALA A 63 5.21 -32.15 -18.58
CA ALA A 63 5.98 -33.23 -17.94
C ALA A 63 5.58 -33.44 -16.46
N ASN A 64 5.34 -32.36 -15.73
CA ASN A 64 4.88 -32.42 -14.34
C ASN A 64 3.46 -33.03 -14.23
N ASN A 65 2.55 -32.64 -15.11
CA ASN A 65 1.21 -33.23 -15.17
C ASN A 65 1.25 -34.73 -15.48
N ILE A 66 2.05 -35.14 -16.49
CA ILE A 66 2.26 -36.55 -16.89
C ILE A 66 2.76 -37.41 -15.72
N THR A 67 3.61 -36.84 -14.87
CA THR A 67 4.21 -37.57 -13.74
C THR A 67 3.35 -37.55 -12.47
N ARG A 68 2.61 -36.47 -12.19
CA ARG A 68 1.83 -36.31 -10.95
C ARG A 68 0.39 -36.81 -11.02
N ILE A 69 -0.27 -36.74 -12.18
CA ILE A 69 -1.68 -37.15 -12.28
C ILE A 69 -1.72 -38.68 -12.38
N LYS A 70 -2.24 -39.31 -11.32
CA LYS A 70 -2.38 -40.78 -11.20
C LYS A 70 -3.79 -41.25 -10.86
N GLU A 71 -4.65 -40.33 -10.44
CA GLU A 71 -6.03 -40.67 -10.05
C GLU A 71 -6.80 -41.27 -11.24
N PRO A 72 -7.60 -42.34 -11.04
CA PRO A 72 -8.44 -42.90 -12.07
C PRO A 72 -9.41 -41.86 -12.65
N LYS A 73 -9.56 -41.83 -13.99
CA LYS A 73 -10.50 -40.94 -14.68
C LYS A 73 -11.30 -41.68 -15.73
N ASN A 74 -12.56 -41.29 -15.91
CA ASN A 74 -13.38 -41.77 -17.03
C ASN A 74 -13.07 -40.95 -18.29
N ILE A 75 -12.51 -41.60 -19.31
CA ILE A 75 -12.21 -41.02 -20.63
C ILE A 75 -13.04 -41.78 -21.67
N LYS A 76 -13.96 -41.07 -22.37
CA LYS A 76 -14.86 -41.65 -23.40
C LYS A 76 -15.53 -42.97 -22.97
N ASN A 77 -16.14 -42.97 -21.77
CA ASN A 77 -16.85 -44.11 -21.17
C ASN A 77 -15.98 -45.33 -20.79
N LYS A 78 -14.66 -45.18 -20.74
CA LYS A 78 -13.72 -46.17 -20.21
C LYS A 78 -12.96 -45.56 -19.03
N GLU A 79 -12.85 -46.29 -17.94
CA GLU A 79 -11.97 -45.91 -16.84
C GLU A 79 -10.50 -46.08 -17.26
N LEU A 80 -9.69 -45.05 -17.04
CA LEU A 80 -8.25 -45.07 -17.25
C LEU A 80 -7.54 -44.87 -15.92
N SER A 81 -6.70 -45.84 -15.54
CA SER A 81 -5.92 -45.82 -14.31
C SER A 81 -4.46 -46.04 -14.63
N ILE A 82 -3.59 -45.12 -14.18
CA ILE A 82 -2.16 -45.15 -14.48
C ILE A 82 -1.41 -45.79 -13.32
N LYS A 83 -0.66 -46.86 -13.62
CA LYS A 83 0.19 -47.55 -12.65
C LYS A 83 1.58 -46.92 -12.59
N GLU A 84 2.20 -46.69 -13.74
CA GLU A 84 3.57 -46.20 -13.84
C GLU A 84 3.75 -45.29 -15.04
N VAL A 85 4.58 -44.26 -14.88
CA VAL A 85 5.01 -43.38 -15.98
C VAL A 85 6.49 -43.10 -15.82
N ILE A 86 7.24 -43.30 -16.91
CA ILE A 86 8.66 -42.98 -17.00
C ILE A 86 8.83 -42.05 -18.21
N ILE A 87 9.24 -40.81 -17.97
CA ILE A 87 9.63 -39.90 -19.06
C ILE A 87 11.01 -40.35 -19.56
N GLU A 88 11.06 -40.82 -20.80
CA GLU A 88 12.29 -41.29 -21.43
C GLU A 88 13.06 -40.13 -22.07
N LYS A 89 12.34 -39.16 -22.63
CA LYS A 89 12.94 -38.00 -23.28
C LYS A 89 12.06 -36.76 -23.12
N LYS A 90 12.68 -35.63 -22.83
CA LYS A 90 12.09 -34.29 -22.87
C LYS A 90 12.93 -33.41 -23.80
N ASP A 91 12.40 -33.14 -24.99
CA ASP A 91 13.08 -32.40 -26.07
C ASP A 91 12.43 -31.02 -26.20
N ILE A 92 13.04 -30.02 -25.55
CA ILE A 92 12.52 -28.65 -25.47
C ILE A 92 12.60 -27.95 -26.82
N ASP A 93 13.63 -28.24 -27.61
CA ASP A 93 13.84 -27.62 -28.92
C ASP A 93 12.78 -28.08 -29.93
N ARG A 94 12.37 -29.35 -29.86
CA ARG A 94 11.34 -29.91 -30.74
C ARG A 94 9.93 -29.84 -30.16
N GLY A 95 9.79 -29.54 -28.87
CA GLY A 95 8.49 -29.53 -28.17
C GLY A 95 7.91 -30.94 -28.03
N ILE A 96 8.75 -31.92 -27.64
CA ILE A 96 8.41 -33.35 -27.59
C ILE A 96 8.65 -33.94 -26.22
N ILE A 97 7.69 -34.72 -25.70
CA ILE A 97 7.87 -35.61 -24.55
C ILE A 97 7.63 -37.06 -24.98
N GLU A 98 8.60 -37.92 -24.74
CA GLU A 98 8.46 -39.37 -24.90
C GLU A 98 8.36 -40.01 -23.52
N ALA A 99 7.30 -40.78 -23.28
CA ALA A 99 7.05 -41.43 -21.99
C ALA A 99 6.56 -42.86 -22.16
N LYS A 100 7.13 -43.78 -21.37
CA LYS A 100 6.58 -45.13 -21.16
C LYS A 100 5.49 -45.05 -20.11
N ILE A 101 4.31 -45.52 -20.45
CA ILE A 101 3.11 -45.44 -19.61
C ILE A 101 2.51 -46.82 -19.49
N SER A 102 2.26 -47.26 -18.26
CA SER A 102 1.54 -48.50 -17.97
C SER A 102 0.34 -48.26 -17.05
N GLY A 103 -0.70 -49.08 -17.22
CA GLY A 103 -1.95 -48.91 -16.49
C GLY A 103 -3.05 -49.84 -16.99
N THR A 104 -4.29 -49.49 -16.66
CA THR A 104 -5.50 -50.18 -17.15
C THR A 104 -6.39 -49.19 -17.89
N PHE A 105 -6.90 -49.59 -19.06
CA PHE A 105 -7.88 -48.83 -19.84
C PHE A 105 -9.12 -49.70 -20.09
N GLY A 106 -10.23 -49.34 -19.45
CA GLY A 106 -11.35 -50.26 -19.23
C GLY A 106 -10.88 -51.47 -18.42
N LYS A 107 -11.03 -52.68 -18.98
CA LYS A 107 -10.62 -53.94 -18.34
C LYS A 107 -9.24 -54.44 -18.79
N LYS A 108 -8.56 -53.74 -19.70
CA LYS A 108 -7.30 -54.20 -20.32
C LYS A 108 -6.09 -53.52 -19.69
N ALA A 109 -5.08 -54.29 -19.31
CA ALA A 109 -3.77 -53.75 -18.95
C ALA A 109 -3.00 -53.32 -20.22
N PHE A 110 -2.27 -52.21 -20.15
CA PHE A 110 -1.40 -51.74 -21.21
C PHE A 110 -0.04 -51.28 -20.65
N SER A 111 0.98 -51.33 -21.51
CA SER A 111 2.31 -50.77 -21.25
C SER A 111 2.93 -50.41 -22.60
N LYS A 112 3.11 -49.12 -22.87
CA LYS A 112 3.56 -48.64 -24.19
C LYS A 112 4.29 -47.30 -24.07
N ALA A 113 5.20 -47.03 -25.00
CA ALA A 113 5.80 -45.72 -25.20
C ALA A 113 4.85 -44.81 -26.02
N TYR A 114 4.68 -43.58 -25.55
CA TYR A 114 3.86 -42.55 -26.18
C TYR A 114 4.70 -41.32 -26.42
N THR A 115 4.46 -40.65 -27.55
CA THR A 115 5.13 -39.41 -27.90
C THR A 115 4.12 -38.28 -27.97
N PHE A 116 4.30 -37.26 -27.14
CA PHE A 116 3.47 -36.08 -27.13
C PHE A 116 4.21 -34.93 -27.83
N PHE A 117 3.59 -34.37 -28.87
CA PHE A 117 4.15 -33.31 -29.71
C PHE A 117 3.47 -31.96 -29.52
N ASN A 118 4.09 -30.94 -30.13
CA ASN A 118 3.63 -29.57 -30.33
C ASN A 118 3.72 -28.62 -29.14
N PHE A 119 4.30 -29.07 -28.01
CA PHE A 119 4.56 -28.21 -26.85
C PHE A 119 5.36 -26.96 -27.24
N VAL A 120 5.31 -25.93 -26.38
CA VAL A 120 6.01 -24.67 -26.63
C VAL A 120 7.48 -24.96 -26.96
N GLN A 121 7.86 -24.64 -28.20
CA GLN A 121 9.22 -24.82 -28.70
C GLN A 121 10.08 -23.64 -28.29
N LYS A 122 11.30 -23.93 -27.84
CA LYS A 122 12.29 -22.91 -27.58
C LYS A 122 12.70 -22.22 -28.90
N PRO A 123 12.61 -20.88 -29.00
CA PRO A 123 13.12 -20.15 -30.15
C PRO A 123 14.63 -20.35 -30.33
N ASN A 124 15.13 -20.21 -31.57
CA ASN A 124 16.58 -20.18 -31.77
C ASN A 124 17.23 -18.98 -31.04
N ASP A 125 18.53 -19.05 -30.78
CA ASP A 125 19.26 -18.02 -30.01
C ASP A 125 19.05 -16.58 -30.54
N TRP A 126 18.89 -16.40 -31.85
CA TRP A 126 18.62 -15.08 -32.43
C TRP A 126 17.22 -14.58 -32.07
N HIS A 127 16.19 -15.44 -32.18
CA HIS A 127 14.82 -15.11 -31.79
C HIS A 127 14.68 -14.94 -30.28
N MET A 128 15.35 -15.78 -29.48
CA MET A 128 15.36 -15.70 -28.02
C MET A 128 15.56 -14.26 -27.57
N ILE A 129 16.58 -13.58 -28.09
CA ILE A 129 16.94 -12.23 -27.65
C ILE A 129 16.31 -11.09 -28.48
N ASN A 130 16.11 -11.28 -29.80
CA ASN A 130 15.53 -10.21 -30.64
C ASN A 130 14.01 -10.05 -30.49
N ARG A 131 13.34 -11.05 -29.92
CA ARG A 131 11.90 -11.06 -29.65
C ARG A 131 11.62 -11.19 -28.15
N ALA A 132 12.65 -10.98 -27.33
CA ALA A 132 12.53 -10.95 -25.88
C ALA A 132 11.64 -9.78 -25.44
N TYR A 133 10.80 -10.02 -24.45
CA TYR A 133 10.11 -9.00 -23.69
C TYR A 133 10.01 -9.42 -22.22
N MET A 134 9.80 -8.44 -21.34
CA MET A 134 9.76 -8.66 -19.90
C MET A 134 8.44 -8.18 -19.33
N ASN A 135 7.94 -8.93 -18.35
CA ASN A 135 6.83 -8.50 -17.52
C ASN A 135 7.22 -8.61 -16.05
N TRP A 136 6.73 -7.68 -15.23
CA TRP A 136 6.71 -7.87 -13.80
C TRP A 136 5.94 -9.15 -13.46
N LYS A 137 6.44 -9.89 -12.47
CA LYS A 137 5.71 -11.05 -11.95
C LYS A 137 4.37 -10.62 -11.35
N PRO A 138 3.36 -11.51 -11.34
CA PRO A 138 1.99 -11.17 -10.92
C PRO A 138 1.90 -10.49 -9.54
N GLU A 139 2.76 -10.88 -8.60
CA GLU A 139 2.82 -10.34 -7.25
C GLU A 139 3.38 -8.91 -7.16
N ILE A 140 4.09 -8.44 -8.19
CA ILE A 140 4.82 -7.16 -8.20
C ILE A 140 4.20 -6.17 -9.19
N LYS A 141 3.53 -6.66 -10.24
CA LYS A 141 3.09 -5.88 -11.41
C LYS A 141 2.33 -4.58 -11.10
N ASP A 142 1.57 -4.54 -10.00
CA ASP A 142 0.71 -3.41 -9.67
C ASP A 142 1.46 -2.33 -8.87
N ASN A 143 2.61 -2.66 -8.26
CA ASN A 143 3.41 -1.73 -7.46
C ASN A 143 4.93 -2.06 -7.49
N PRO A 144 5.57 -2.15 -8.67
CA PRO A 144 6.97 -2.55 -8.77
C PRO A 144 7.93 -1.63 -8.02
N GLU A 145 7.60 -0.35 -7.88
CA GLU A 145 8.42 0.66 -7.21
C GLU A 145 8.53 0.45 -5.70
N LYS A 146 7.53 -0.22 -5.10
CA LYS A 146 7.44 -0.49 -3.66
C LYS A 146 7.83 -1.91 -3.31
N LEU A 147 7.58 -2.85 -4.23
CA LEU A 147 7.71 -4.29 -3.99
C LEU A 147 9.04 -4.87 -4.46
N THR A 148 9.82 -4.09 -5.22
CA THR A 148 11.18 -4.46 -5.58
C THR A 148 12.18 -3.85 -4.61
N ASN A 149 13.28 -4.56 -4.36
CA ASN A 149 14.42 -4.03 -3.61
C ASN A 149 15.43 -3.36 -4.55
N ILE A 150 14.97 -2.83 -5.68
CA ILE A 150 15.83 -2.15 -6.65
C ILE A 150 16.27 -0.82 -6.05
N ASP A 151 17.58 -0.62 -5.94
CA ASP A 151 18.16 0.67 -5.54
C ASP A 151 18.15 1.65 -6.72
N PHE A 152 16.94 2.03 -7.15
CA PHE A 152 16.75 2.92 -8.30
C PHE A 152 17.39 4.29 -8.11
N ASP A 153 17.47 4.80 -6.87
CA ASP A 153 18.18 6.05 -6.57
C ASP A 153 19.68 5.94 -6.88
N ALA A 154 20.34 4.86 -6.44
CA ALA A 154 21.75 4.64 -6.75
C ALA A 154 22.03 4.52 -8.26
N PHE A 155 21.11 3.93 -9.01
CA PHE A 155 21.20 3.87 -10.46
C PHE A 155 20.97 5.22 -11.13
N TYR A 156 19.82 5.83 -10.86
CA TYR A 156 19.33 7.00 -11.58
C TYR A 156 20.08 8.26 -11.19
N ARG A 157 20.20 8.53 -9.88
CA ARG A 157 20.80 9.76 -9.35
C ARG A 157 22.30 9.65 -9.20
N LEU A 158 22.80 8.51 -8.68
CA LEU A 158 24.24 8.32 -8.43
C LEU A 158 24.99 7.72 -9.62
N GLY A 159 24.29 7.34 -10.70
CA GLY A 159 24.91 6.83 -11.92
C GLY A 159 25.58 5.46 -11.77
N LYS A 160 25.24 4.67 -10.75
CA LYS A 160 25.78 3.32 -10.57
C LYS A 160 25.11 2.37 -11.57
N LYS A 161 25.82 2.02 -12.64
CA LYS A 161 25.23 1.28 -13.77
C LYS A 161 25.10 -0.23 -13.54
N ASP A 162 25.93 -0.79 -12.65
CA ASP A 162 26.00 -2.23 -12.40
C ASP A 162 25.33 -2.63 -11.06
N ILE A 163 24.15 -2.07 -10.79
CA ILE A 163 23.44 -2.31 -9.51
C ILE A 163 22.53 -3.54 -9.50
N ILE A 164 22.17 -4.07 -10.67
CA ILE A 164 21.23 -5.19 -10.81
C ILE A 164 21.92 -6.27 -11.65
N THR A 165 22.04 -7.46 -11.07
CA THR A 165 22.45 -8.65 -11.82
C THR A 165 21.25 -9.33 -12.50
N MET A 166 21.51 -10.22 -13.46
CA MET A 166 20.44 -11.03 -14.05
C MET A 166 19.75 -11.93 -13.00
N GLU A 167 20.51 -12.41 -12.01
CA GLU A 167 19.95 -13.15 -10.88
C GLU A 167 18.98 -12.28 -10.08
N ASP A 168 19.35 -11.03 -9.79
CA ASP A 168 18.46 -10.10 -9.08
C ASP A 168 17.21 -9.78 -9.89
N LEU A 169 17.37 -9.40 -11.15
CA LEU A 169 16.26 -9.07 -12.04
C LEU A 169 15.26 -10.23 -12.16
N SER A 170 15.75 -11.48 -12.26
CA SER A 170 14.91 -12.69 -12.33
C SER A 170 14.01 -12.92 -11.12
N LYS A 171 14.29 -12.28 -9.98
CA LYS A 171 13.42 -12.35 -8.79
C LYS A 171 12.11 -11.63 -9.04
N TRP A 172 12.11 -10.56 -9.84
CA TRP A 172 10.97 -9.66 -10.01
C TRP A 172 10.29 -9.73 -11.38
N VAL A 173 10.99 -10.21 -12.40
CA VAL A 173 10.45 -10.26 -13.77
C VAL A 173 10.44 -11.67 -14.33
N ASP A 174 9.52 -11.90 -15.26
CA ASP A 174 9.53 -13.03 -16.17
C ASP A 174 9.94 -12.54 -17.57
N ILE A 175 10.89 -13.24 -18.19
CA ILE A 175 11.36 -12.97 -19.56
C ILE A 175 10.72 -13.98 -20.50
N TYR A 176 10.24 -13.48 -21.62
CA TYR A 176 9.52 -14.23 -22.61
C TYR A 176 10.07 -13.97 -24.00
N SER A 177 9.95 -14.94 -24.90
CA SER A 177 10.24 -14.77 -26.32
C SER A 177 9.32 -15.64 -27.19
N SER A 178 9.39 -15.49 -28.50
CA SER A 178 8.59 -16.26 -29.45
C SER A 178 9.37 -16.51 -30.74
N SER A 179 9.07 -17.61 -31.41
CA SER A 179 9.47 -17.84 -32.80
C SER A 179 8.54 -17.08 -33.77
N PRO A 180 9.01 -16.72 -34.98
CA PRO A 180 8.15 -16.16 -36.02
C PRO A 180 7.00 -17.12 -36.33
N ASN A 181 5.79 -16.58 -36.55
CA ASN A 181 4.58 -17.31 -36.92
C ASN A 181 3.98 -18.25 -35.84
N PHE A 182 4.52 -18.24 -34.61
CA PHE A 182 3.91 -18.94 -33.49
C PHE A 182 3.19 -17.95 -32.58
N ASN A 183 1.90 -18.18 -32.31
CA ASN A 183 1.10 -17.45 -31.30
C ASN A 183 1.39 -17.92 -29.86
N VAL A 184 2.47 -18.67 -29.67
CA VAL A 184 2.83 -19.30 -28.40
C VAL A 184 4.12 -18.66 -27.91
N VAL A 185 4.13 -18.32 -26.63
CA VAL A 185 5.24 -17.62 -25.98
C VAL A 185 6.04 -18.61 -25.16
N TYR A 186 7.36 -18.59 -25.35
CA TYR A 186 8.33 -19.33 -24.55
C TYR A 186 8.80 -18.47 -23.38
N LYS A 187 8.76 -19.00 -22.17
CA LYS A 187 9.31 -18.36 -20.96
C LYS A 187 10.75 -18.83 -20.77
N PHE A 188 11.67 -17.90 -20.50
CA PHE A 188 13.06 -18.22 -20.20
C PHE A 188 13.14 -19.12 -18.96
N THR A 189 13.91 -20.21 -19.05
CA THR A 189 14.18 -21.10 -17.92
C THR A 189 15.35 -20.58 -17.07
N PRO A 190 15.58 -21.11 -15.86
CA PRO A 190 16.79 -20.80 -15.08
C PRO A 190 18.09 -21.04 -15.85
N GLU A 191 18.13 -22.03 -16.75
CA GLU A 191 19.27 -22.29 -17.63
C GLU A 191 19.45 -21.18 -18.67
N ASP A 192 18.36 -20.69 -19.27
CA ASP A 192 18.44 -19.56 -20.20
C ASP A 192 18.94 -18.28 -19.53
N LEU A 193 18.51 -18.04 -18.29
CA LEU A 193 18.93 -16.88 -17.52
C LEU A 193 20.43 -16.90 -17.19
N LYS A 194 21.05 -18.09 -17.03
CA LYS A 194 22.51 -18.22 -16.88
C LYS A 194 23.27 -17.79 -18.12
N ASP A 195 22.67 -17.99 -19.30
CA ASP A 195 23.21 -17.57 -20.59
C ASP A 195 22.80 -16.13 -20.95
N THR A 196 22.12 -15.40 -20.05
CA THR A 196 21.64 -14.04 -20.28
C THR A 196 22.42 -13.03 -19.46
N GLU A 197 22.90 -11.96 -20.09
CA GLU A 197 23.56 -10.83 -19.43
C GLU A 197 22.81 -9.52 -19.69
N ILE A 198 22.83 -8.63 -18.71
CA ILE A 198 22.40 -7.24 -18.86
C ILE A 198 23.59 -6.47 -19.43
N VAL A 199 23.47 -6.02 -20.69
CA VAL A 199 24.50 -5.23 -21.37
C VAL A 199 24.37 -3.75 -21.01
N GLU A 200 23.14 -3.29 -20.88
CA GLU A 200 22.86 -1.89 -20.57
C GLU A 200 21.53 -1.77 -19.84
N MET A 201 21.47 -0.85 -18.89
CA MET A 201 20.25 -0.40 -18.24
C MET A 201 20.16 1.13 -18.33
N LYS A 202 19.02 1.64 -18.77
CA LYS A 202 18.70 3.07 -18.88
C LYS A 202 17.34 3.35 -18.26
N TYR A 203 17.14 4.56 -17.78
CA TYR A 203 15.80 5.07 -17.49
C TYR A 203 15.39 6.07 -18.56
N THR A 204 14.15 5.95 -19.02
CA THR A 204 13.48 7.02 -19.76
C THR A 204 12.18 7.34 -19.04
N ASP A 205 11.52 8.45 -19.37
CA ASP A 205 10.27 8.87 -18.70
C ASP A 205 9.12 7.83 -18.76
N ARG A 206 9.31 6.72 -19.49
CA ARG A 206 8.35 5.62 -19.65
C ARG A 206 8.70 4.36 -18.85
N GLY A 207 9.89 4.25 -18.27
CA GLY A 207 10.30 3.10 -17.46
C GLY A 207 11.78 2.72 -17.60
N LEU A 208 12.12 1.54 -17.05
CA LEU A 208 13.44 0.94 -17.15
C LEU A 208 13.60 0.30 -18.54
N ASN A 209 14.71 0.59 -19.21
CA ASN A 209 15.03 0.06 -20.53
C ASN A 209 16.28 -0.78 -20.41
N PHE A 210 16.19 -2.03 -20.85
CA PHE A 210 17.26 -3.00 -20.74
C PHE A 210 17.72 -3.44 -22.12
N LYS A 211 19.02 -3.48 -22.32
CA LYS A 211 19.62 -4.21 -23.43
C LYS A 211 20.18 -5.51 -22.89
N LEU A 212 19.67 -6.63 -23.38
CA LEU A 212 20.11 -7.96 -22.96
C LEU A 212 20.96 -8.61 -24.04
N LYS A 213 21.90 -9.45 -23.63
CA LYS A 213 22.58 -10.40 -24.51
C LYS A 213 22.30 -11.82 -24.04
N TYR A 214 21.98 -12.68 -25.00
CA TYR A 214 21.77 -14.11 -24.78
C TYR A 214 22.87 -14.85 -25.53
N LYS A 215 23.68 -15.63 -24.80
CA LYS A 215 24.91 -16.24 -25.31
C LYS A 215 25.77 -15.19 -26.01
N ASN A 216 26.01 -15.32 -27.32
CA ASN A 216 26.84 -14.40 -28.10
C ASN A 216 26.02 -13.41 -28.96
N LYS A 217 24.76 -13.15 -28.62
CA LYS A 217 23.86 -12.28 -29.40
C LYS A 217 23.23 -11.20 -28.53
N GLU A 218 23.42 -9.95 -28.93
CA GLU A 218 22.72 -8.80 -28.35
C GLU A 218 21.32 -8.65 -28.95
N GLY A 219 20.36 -8.31 -28.08
CA GLY A 219 18.99 -8.01 -28.45
C GLY A 219 18.71 -6.54 -28.69
N LYS A 220 17.43 -6.30 -28.93
CA LYS A 220 16.85 -4.96 -28.91
C LYS A 220 16.63 -4.49 -27.47
N GLU A 221 16.37 -3.21 -27.32
CA GLU A 221 15.99 -2.64 -26.04
C GLU A 221 14.59 -3.13 -25.62
N ILE A 222 14.46 -3.51 -24.36
CA ILE A 222 13.24 -4.01 -23.74
C ILE A 222 12.81 -3.01 -22.67
N ASN A 223 11.61 -2.45 -22.83
CA ASN A 223 11.02 -1.56 -21.85
C ASN A 223 10.27 -2.34 -20.78
N LEU A 224 10.47 -1.95 -19.53
CA LEU A 224 9.74 -2.42 -18.36
C LEU A 224 9.19 -1.20 -17.62
N HIS A 225 7.87 -1.13 -17.48
CA HIS A 225 7.20 0.01 -16.84
C HIS A 225 7.72 0.20 -15.40
N PHE A 226 8.09 1.43 -15.06
CA PHE A 226 8.55 1.80 -13.72
C PHE A 226 8.37 3.31 -13.52
N ASP A 227 7.52 3.69 -12.59
CA ASP A 227 7.20 5.08 -12.30
C ASP A 227 8.18 5.66 -11.27
N LYS A 228 9.04 6.58 -11.74
CA LYS A 228 10.00 7.29 -10.90
C LYS A 228 9.31 8.04 -9.75
N ASN A 229 8.12 8.59 -9.97
CA ASN A 229 7.40 9.35 -8.95
C ASN A 229 6.92 8.44 -7.82
N GLU A 230 6.35 7.27 -8.15
CA GLU A 230 5.93 6.31 -7.14
C GLU A 230 7.12 5.72 -6.37
N TYR A 231 8.27 5.52 -7.02
CA TYR A 231 9.50 5.13 -6.31
C TYR A 231 9.97 6.19 -5.32
N TYR A 232 10.14 7.43 -5.76
CA TYR A 232 10.65 8.49 -4.87
C TYR A 232 9.64 8.89 -3.79
N LYS A 233 8.33 8.73 -4.03
CA LYS A 233 7.30 8.88 -3.00
C LYS A 233 7.55 7.97 -1.80
N THR A 234 8.14 6.77 -1.99
CA THR A 234 8.50 5.87 -0.88
C THR A 234 9.61 6.41 0.03
N LYS A 235 10.39 7.39 -0.44
CA LYS A 235 11.45 8.03 0.34
C LYS A 235 10.93 9.08 1.31
N VAL A 236 9.66 9.45 1.18
CA VAL A 236 8.95 10.34 2.09
C VAL A 236 8.04 9.52 2.98
N VAL A 237 8.32 9.53 4.29
CA VAL A 237 7.56 8.75 5.28
C VAL A 237 6.84 9.69 6.24
N LEU A 238 5.55 9.47 6.48
CA LEU A 238 4.79 10.23 7.47
C LEU A 238 5.37 10.07 8.89
N ASN A 239 5.57 11.19 9.57
CA ASN A 239 5.84 11.22 11.01
C ASN A 239 4.51 11.15 11.79
N LYS A 240 3.93 9.95 11.85
CA LYS A 240 2.61 9.73 12.49
C LYS A 240 2.58 10.14 13.96
N ASP A 241 3.69 10.03 14.67
CA ASP A 241 3.78 10.43 16.08
C ASP A 241 3.72 11.95 16.26
N GLU A 242 4.19 12.71 15.28
CA GLU A 242 4.06 14.16 15.25
C GLU A 242 2.66 14.57 14.78
N ILE A 243 2.16 13.99 13.69
CA ILE A 243 0.85 14.34 13.09
C ILE A 243 -0.29 14.21 14.13
N LYS A 244 -0.30 13.13 14.92
CA LYS A 244 -1.36 12.89 15.93
C LYS A 244 -1.42 13.94 17.05
N LYS A 245 -0.41 14.80 17.18
CA LYS A 245 -0.41 15.89 18.19
C LYS A 245 -1.22 17.10 17.74
N HIS A 246 -1.45 17.24 16.44
CA HIS A 246 -1.95 18.47 15.83
C HIS A 246 -3.39 18.33 15.35
N TYR A 247 -4.17 19.41 15.45
CA TYR A 247 -5.47 19.52 14.80
C TYR A 247 -5.31 19.93 13.33
N VAL A 248 -6.14 19.35 12.45
CA VAL A 248 -5.94 19.50 10.99
C VAL A 248 -6.23 20.91 10.48
N GLN A 249 -7.22 21.62 11.03
CA GLN A 249 -7.68 22.90 10.47
C GLN A 249 -6.59 23.98 10.53
N GLY A 250 -5.94 24.15 11.68
CA GLY A 250 -4.87 25.12 11.81
C GLY A 250 -3.59 24.67 11.11
N THR A 251 -3.29 23.36 11.14
CA THR A 251 -2.16 22.80 10.39
C THR A 251 -2.32 23.07 8.89
N PHE A 252 -3.53 22.94 8.34
CA PHE A 252 -3.81 23.21 6.93
C PHE A 252 -3.57 24.68 6.57
N GLU A 253 -3.99 25.61 7.43
CA GLU A 253 -3.79 27.04 7.21
C GLU A 253 -2.29 27.37 7.09
N TYR A 254 -1.49 26.86 8.04
CA TYR A 254 -0.05 27.08 8.13
C TYR A 254 0.79 25.94 7.53
N PHE A 255 0.25 25.20 6.57
CA PHE A 255 0.82 23.92 6.14
C PHE A 255 2.26 24.00 5.62
N GLY A 256 2.64 25.11 4.98
CA GLY A 256 4.00 25.35 4.50
C GLY A 256 5.07 25.33 5.60
N ASP A 257 4.71 25.63 6.84
CA ASP A 257 5.61 25.58 7.98
C ASP A 257 5.56 24.23 8.73
N PHE A 258 4.50 23.44 8.50
CA PHE A 258 4.29 22.17 9.19
C PHE A 258 4.84 20.97 8.41
N TYR A 259 4.64 20.90 7.10
CA TYR A 259 4.78 19.66 6.33
C TYR A 259 6.14 18.97 6.49
N ALA A 260 7.23 19.74 6.60
CA ALA A 260 8.57 19.22 6.81
C ALA A 260 8.67 18.44 8.13
N ASN A 261 8.09 18.93 9.23
CA ASN A 261 8.08 18.24 10.52
C ASN A 261 7.11 17.05 10.56
N LEU A 262 6.12 17.03 9.67
CA LEU A 262 5.15 15.94 9.53
C LEU A 262 5.67 14.79 8.66
N THR A 263 6.86 14.93 8.07
CA THR A 263 7.50 13.89 7.25
C THR A 263 8.90 13.58 7.77
N ASN A 264 9.40 12.41 7.38
CA ASN A 264 10.78 11.99 7.52
C ASN A 264 11.32 11.73 6.11
N VAL A 265 12.41 12.39 5.77
CA VAL A 265 13.12 12.27 4.50
C VAL A 265 14.61 12.19 4.79
N SER A 266 15.36 11.39 4.02
CA SER A 266 16.83 11.32 4.15
C SER A 266 17.48 12.68 3.92
N ASP A 267 18.61 12.91 4.59
CA ASP A 267 19.48 14.07 4.37
C ASP A 267 20.12 14.09 2.96
N ASP A 268 19.81 13.15 2.09
CA ASP A 268 20.19 13.19 0.67
C ASP A 268 19.24 14.02 -0.21
N PHE A 269 18.08 14.38 0.32
CA PHE A 269 17.00 15.01 -0.44
C PHE A 269 16.52 16.32 0.18
N ASN A 270 15.93 17.16 -0.67
CA ASN A 270 15.09 18.29 -0.26
C ASN A 270 13.64 17.95 -0.62
N LEU A 271 12.70 18.28 0.26
CA LEU A 271 11.27 18.09 0.02
C LEU A 271 10.62 19.46 -0.03
N GLU A 272 9.89 19.73 -1.11
CA GLU A 272 9.21 21.01 -1.32
C GLU A 272 7.71 20.80 -1.51
N LEU A 273 6.93 21.71 -0.93
CA LEU A 273 5.50 21.79 -1.17
C LEU A 273 5.24 22.54 -2.47
N VAL A 274 4.48 21.94 -3.39
CA VAL A 274 4.06 22.61 -4.62
C VAL A 274 3.01 23.67 -4.28
N ASP A 275 3.23 24.90 -4.76
CA ASP A 275 2.32 26.02 -4.56
C ASP A 275 0.88 25.72 -4.97
N ASN A 276 -0.07 26.19 -4.17
CA ASN A 276 -1.51 26.06 -4.42
C ASN A 276 -2.00 24.61 -4.65
N SER A 277 -1.24 23.61 -4.20
CA SER A 277 -1.60 22.19 -4.37
C SER A 277 -2.35 21.58 -3.18
N LYS A 278 -2.38 22.28 -2.03
CA LYS A 278 -2.97 21.75 -0.79
C LYS A 278 -4.50 21.73 -0.84
N ASN A 279 -5.08 20.65 -0.35
CA ASN A 279 -6.52 20.49 -0.16
C ASN A 279 -6.81 19.85 1.20
N LEU A 280 -7.94 20.23 1.80
CA LEU A 280 -8.37 19.73 3.11
C LEU A 280 -9.64 18.91 2.98
N ASN A 281 -9.55 17.62 3.33
CA ASN A 281 -10.72 16.81 3.61
C ASN A 281 -11.02 16.86 5.12
N LYS A 282 -12.03 17.65 5.48
CA LYS A 282 -12.44 17.88 6.87
C LYS A 282 -13.05 16.65 7.53
N ASN A 283 -13.74 15.79 6.76
CA ASN A 283 -14.44 14.62 7.31
C ASN A 283 -13.45 13.57 7.79
N ASP A 284 -12.39 13.35 7.01
CA ASP A 284 -11.37 12.35 7.32
C ASP A 284 -10.17 12.93 8.08
N ASN A 285 -10.17 14.26 8.31
CA ASN A 285 -9.02 15.01 8.82
C ASN A 285 -7.74 14.73 8.03
N VAL A 286 -7.82 14.85 6.70
CA VAL A 286 -6.70 14.57 5.77
C VAL A 286 -6.33 15.83 5.01
N ILE A 287 -5.02 16.10 4.92
CA ILE A 287 -4.49 17.11 4.01
C ILE A 287 -3.87 16.37 2.82
N SER A 288 -4.34 16.65 1.60
CA SER A 288 -3.66 16.21 0.38
C SER A 288 -2.91 17.36 -0.25
N CYS A 289 -1.77 17.08 -0.88
CA CYS A 289 -0.99 18.09 -1.60
C CYS A 289 -0.09 17.41 -2.65
N ARG A 290 0.55 18.22 -3.49
CA ARG A 290 1.67 17.76 -4.33
C ARG A 290 2.99 18.15 -3.68
N LEU A 291 3.92 17.21 -3.65
CA LEU A 291 5.28 17.41 -3.17
C LEU A 291 6.27 17.19 -4.31
N SER A 292 7.30 18.03 -4.37
CA SER A 292 8.50 17.79 -5.19
C SER A 292 9.60 17.25 -4.30
N LEU A 293 10.19 16.11 -4.69
CA LEU A 293 11.41 15.60 -4.08
C LEU A 293 12.58 15.98 -4.97
N LEU A 294 13.57 16.66 -4.41
CA LEU A 294 14.75 17.15 -5.11
C LEU A 294 16.03 16.55 -4.52
N THR A 295 17.10 16.58 -5.31
CA THR A 295 18.45 16.39 -4.79
C THR A 295 18.86 17.56 -3.89
N LYS A 296 19.97 17.42 -3.16
CA LYS A 296 20.55 18.54 -2.38
C LYS A 296 21.00 19.75 -3.18
N ASN A 297 21.18 19.60 -4.50
CA ASN A 297 21.51 20.70 -5.40
C ASN A 297 20.26 21.20 -6.16
N ASP A 298 19.07 20.98 -5.60
CA ASP A 298 17.77 21.47 -6.09
C ASP A 298 17.39 21.01 -7.52
N VAL A 299 17.89 19.85 -7.93
CA VAL A 299 17.43 19.15 -9.13
C VAL A 299 16.22 18.29 -8.78
N GLU A 300 15.07 18.52 -9.43
CA GLU A 300 13.84 17.75 -9.21
C GLU A 300 14.02 16.28 -9.64
N LEU A 301 13.75 15.36 -8.71
CA LEU A 301 13.74 13.91 -8.95
C LEU A 301 12.34 13.41 -9.28
N ALA A 302 11.33 13.89 -8.55
CA ALA A 302 9.96 13.42 -8.65
C ALA A 302 8.96 14.46 -8.15
N ASN A 303 7.73 14.37 -8.69
CA ASN A 303 6.59 15.19 -8.28
C ASN A 303 5.35 14.30 -8.12
N PHE A 304 4.78 14.23 -6.92
CA PHE A 304 3.72 13.27 -6.60
C PHE A 304 2.67 13.83 -5.63
N GLU A 305 1.46 13.28 -5.70
CA GLU A 305 0.42 13.52 -4.70
C GLU A 305 0.73 12.76 -3.41
N TYR A 306 0.55 13.43 -2.27
CA TYR A 306 0.84 12.91 -0.94
C TYR A 306 -0.28 13.25 0.04
N TYR A 307 -0.57 12.31 0.94
CA TYR A 307 -1.67 12.40 1.90
C TYR A 307 -1.11 12.41 3.32
N PHE A 308 -1.47 13.43 4.10
CA PHE A 308 -1.16 13.56 5.50
C PHE A 308 -2.39 13.16 6.31
N GLU A 309 -2.28 12.05 7.03
CA GLU A 309 -3.40 11.40 7.71
C GLU A 309 -3.05 11.12 9.18
N GLY A 310 -4.07 10.95 10.02
CA GLY A 310 -3.92 10.61 11.44
C GLY A 310 -3.82 11.83 12.36
N PHE A 311 -4.31 13.00 11.92
CA PHE A 311 -4.43 14.19 12.75
C PHE A 311 -5.40 13.97 13.91
N LYS A 312 -5.26 14.81 14.94
CA LYS A 312 -6.12 14.77 16.12
C LYS A 312 -7.58 15.15 15.75
N PRO A 313 -8.59 14.34 16.13
CA PRO A 313 -9.98 14.65 15.84
C PRO A 313 -10.54 15.71 16.79
N LEU A 314 -11.49 16.54 16.32
CA LEU A 314 -12.14 17.57 17.15
C LEU A 314 -12.88 17.00 18.37
N SER A 315 -13.24 15.71 18.37
CA SER A 315 -13.84 15.04 19.53
C SER A 315 -12.94 15.05 20.78
N ASP A 316 -11.61 15.16 20.61
CA ASP A 316 -10.67 15.27 21.73
C ASP A 316 -10.83 16.58 22.52
N LEU A 317 -11.46 17.61 21.93
CA LEU A 317 -11.81 18.85 22.64
C LEU A 317 -12.73 18.58 23.85
N SER A 318 -13.49 17.48 23.85
CA SER A 318 -14.26 17.04 25.02
C SER A 318 -13.42 16.88 26.29
N LYS A 319 -12.11 16.63 26.16
CA LYS A 319 -11.14 16.54 27.27
C LYS A 319 -10.15 17.70 27.29
N GLU A 320 -9.91 18.34 26.15
CA GLU A 320 -8.83 19.32 26.01
C GLU A 320 -9.28 20.78 26.05
N LEU A 321 -10.53 21.09 25.69
CA LEU A 321 -11.04 22.46 25.77
C LEU A 321 -11.04 22.93 27.24
N VAL A 322 -10.68 24.19 27.47
CA VAL A 322 -10.68 24.85 28.77
C VAL A 322 -11.42 26.15 28.62
N VAL A 323 -12.28 26.47 29.60
CA VAL A 323 -12.96 27.75 29.65
C VAL A 323 -12.89 28.27 31.08
N GLN A 324 -12.45 29.52 31.23
CA GLN A 324 -12.32 30.20 32.51
C GLN A 324 -13.02 31.55 32.47
N THR A 325 -13.50 32.00 33.62
CA THR A 325 -14.03 33.35 33.76
C THR A 325 -12.91 34.40 33.72
N THR A 326 -13.27 35.63 33.38
CA THR A 326 -12.40 36.81 33.38
C THR A 326 -13.03 37.90 34.23
N SER A 327 -12.23 38.89 34.64
CA SER A 327 -12.77 40.06 35.36
C SER A 327 -13.80 40.82 34.53
N GLU A 328 -13.62 40.88 33.21
CA GLU A 328 -14.58 41.51 32.29
C GLU A 328 -15.91 40.74 32.27
N LEU A 329 -15.85 39.41 32.14
CA LEU A 329 -17.05 38.56 32.15
C LEU A 329 -17.80 38.65 33.48
N ASN A 330 -17.07 38.61 34.60
CA ASN A 330 -17.67 38.79 35.93
C ASN A 330 -18.40 40.13 36.00
N GLN A 331 -17.74 41.25 35.67
CA GLN A 331 -18.37 42.58 35.71
C GLN A 331 -19.60 42.71 34.80
N TYR A 332 -19.55 42.09 33.61
CA TYR A 332 -20.70 42.04 32.72
C TYR A 332 -21.88 41.32 33.37
N MET A 333 -21.63 40.13 33.95
CA MET A 333 -22.68 39.31 34.57
C MET A 333 -23.24 39.92 35.86
N ILE A 334 -22.40 40.56 36.68
CA ILE A 334 -22.82 41.35 37.85
C ILE A 334 -23.91 42.34 37.42
N ARG A 335 -23.60 43.18 36.41
CA ARG A 335 -24.53 44.22 35.92
C ARG A 335 -25.78 43.60 35.29
N TYR A 336 -25.62 42.52 34.54
CA TYR A 336 -26.70 41.87 33.82
C TYR A 336 -27.69 41.15 34.76
N LEU A 337 -27.22 40.64 35.91
CA LEU A 337 -28.00 39.83 36.84
C LEU A 337 -28.26 40.48 38.21
N ILE A 338 -27.84 41.73 38.45
CA ILE A 338 -27.96 42.43 39.75
C ILE A 338 -29.39 42.42 40.33
N LYS A 339 -30.43 42.61 39.50
CA LYS A 339 -31.84 42.59 39.92
C LYS A 339 -32.54 41.23 39.73
N THR A 340 -31.79 40.19 39.37
CA THR A 340 -32.35 38.85 39.11
C THR A 340 -32.27 38.02 40.39
N PRO A 341 -33.36 37.44 40.91
CA PRO A 341 -33.30 36.51 42.04
C PRO A 341 -32.44 35.28 41.74
N ASP A 342 -32.03 34.57 42.79
CA ASP A 342 -31.40 33.25 42.66
C ASP A 342 -32.39 32.23 42.06
N GLY A 343 -31.87 31.26 41.31
CA GLY A 343 -32.64 30.25 40.60
C GLY A 343 -32.15 30.00 39.17
N ASP A 344 -33.00 29.36 38.37
CA ASP A 344 -32.75 29.15 36.94
C ASP A 344 -32.84 30.48 36.18
N VAL A 345 -31.73 30.86 35.54
CA VAL A 345 -31.60 32.09 34.74
C VAL A 345 -31.23 31.79 33.29
N LEU A 346 -31.40 30.55 32.83
CA LEU A 346 -30.99 30.06 31.51
C LEU A 346 -31.48 30.94 30.37
N GLU A 347 -32.78 31.21 30.30
CA GLU A 347 -33.37 32.00 29.21
C GLU A 347 -32.88 33.45 29.20
N LYS A 348 -32.49 33.99 30.36
CA LYS A 348 -31.92 35.33 30.44
C LYS A 348 -30.47 35.35 29.99
N VAL A 349 -29.66 34.37 30.40
CA VAL A 349 -28.25 34.25 30.04
C VAL A 349 -28.07 33.92 28.56
N LYS A 350 -28.95 33.07 27.98
CA LYS A 350 -28.96 32.74 26.55
C LYS A 350 -29.12 33.94 25.63
N LYS A 351 -29.97 34.92 25.99
CA LYS A 351 -30.27 36.11 25.15
C LYS A 351 -29.05 36.91 24.73
N THR A 352 -27.94 36.85 25.48
CA THR A 352 -26.72 37.60 25.17
C THR A 352 -25.49 36.69 25.05
N SER A 353 -25.69 35.38 24.86
CA SER A 353 -24.61 34.37 24.80
C SER A 353 -23.53 34.72 23.80
N GLN A 354 -23.90 35.11 22.59
CA GLN A 354 -22.96 35.50 21.53
C GLN A 354 -22.02 36.65 21.95
N ARG A 355 -22.46 37.52 22.87
CA ARG A 355 -21.65 38.64 23.37
C ARG A 355 -20.78 38.23 24.54
N TRP A 356 -21.38 37.65 25.60
CA TRP A 356 -20.64 37.42 26.84
C TRP A 356 -19.69 36.23 26.74
N ILE A 357 -19.97 35.23 25.90
CA ILE A 357 -19.06 34.09 25.69
C ILE A 357 -17.72 34.57 25.16
N LYS A 358 -17.69 35.61 24.31
CA LYS A 358 -16.43 36.21 23.81
C LYS A 358 -15.59 36.84 24.92
N MET A 359 -16.17 37.14 26.09
CA MET A 359 -15.45 37.68 27.26
C MET A 359 -14.81 36.57 28.11
N ALA A 360 -15.12 35.30 27.87
CA ALA A 360 -14.50 34.18 28.56
C ALA A 360 -13.07 33.93 28.05
N GLN A 361 -12.23 33.35 28.91
CA GLN A 361 -10.90 32.91 28.51
C GLN A 361 -10.96 31.46 28.06
N PHE A 362 -10.65 31.23 26.79
CA PHE A 362 -10.54 29.88 26.22
C PHE A 362 -9.10 29.37 26.23
N GLY A 363 -8.95 28.05 26.30
CA GLY A 363 -7.68 27.38 26.10
C GLY A 363 -7.84 25.95 25.62
N VAL A 364 -6.76 25.34 25.14
CA VAL A 364 -6.70 23.91 24.78
C VAL A 364 -5.52 23.27 25.47
N ILE A 365 -5.75 22.22 26.25
CA ILE A 365 -4.71 21.47 26.97
C ILE A 365 -3.70 20.91 25.97
N ARG A 366 -2.41 21.16 26.22
CA ARG A 366 -1.31 20.56 25.45
C ARG A 366 -0.54 19.61 26.35
N LYS A 367 -0.20 18.44 25.79
CA LYS A 367 0.63 17.42 26.44
C LYS A 367 2.04 17.35 25.85
N ASP A 368 2.31 18.13 24.82
CA ASP A 368 3.64 18.23 24.24
C ASP A 368 4.54 19.15 25.08
N ASN A 369 5.84 19.08 24.81
CA ASN A 369 6.83 19.93 25.48
C ASN A 369 6.88 21.35 24.88
N ILE A 370 6.17 21.62 23.77
CA ILE A 370 6.27 22.89 23.06
C ILE A 370 5.62 24.00 23.90
N ILE A 371 4.51 23.69 24.58
CA ILE A 371 3.84 24.63 25.49
C ILE A 371 4.71 25.08 26.67
N ASN A 372 5.70 24.27 27.09
CA ASN A 372 6.60 24.60 28.20
C ASN A 372 7.54 25.78 27.88
N THR A 373 7.67 26.12 26.60
CA THR A 373 8.51 27.24 26.13
C THR A 373 7.78 28.58 26.14
N LEU A 374 6.51 28.62 26.54
CA LEU A 374 5.68 29.82 26.54
C LEU A 374 5.66 30.51 27.91
N GLY A 375 5.60 31.84 27.88
CA GLY A 375 5.38 32.67 29.07
C GLY A 375 3.95 32.60 29.59
N GLY A 376 3.74 33.05 30.84
CA GLY A 376 2.44 32.99 31.52
C GLY A 376 1.29 33.75 30.83
N SER A 377 1.60 34.70 29.94
CA SER A 377 0.61 35.41 29.14
C SER A 377 -0.06 34.53 28.09
N SER A 378 0.60 33.46 27.64
CA SER A 378 0.12 32.57 26.56
C SER A 378 -0.40 31.22 27.04
N VAL A 379 -0.33 30.95 28.35
CA VAL A 379 -0.78 29.67 28.94
C VAL A 379 -1.74 29.87 30.10
N ILE A 380 -2.68 28.96 30.23
CA ILE A 380 -3.52 28.75 31.42
C ILE A 380 -2.86 27.64 32.23
N ARG A 381 -2.59 27.91 33.51
CA ARG A 381 -2.13 26.90 34.47
C ARG A 381 -3.36 26.27 35.11
N LEU A 382 -3.51 24.97 34.92
CA LEU A 382 -4.57 24.16 35.51
C LEU A 382 -4.05 23.43 36.75
N PRO A 383 -4.94 22.81 37.54
CA PRO A 383 -4.54 21.82 38.54
C PRO A 383 -3.62 20.74 37.94
N ASP A 384 -2.84 20.07 38.80
CA ASP A 384 -1.94 18.97 38.43
C ASP A 384 -0.81 19.35 37.45
N ASN A 385 -0.43 20.64 37.43
CA ASN A 385 0.60 21.20 36.53
C ASN A 385 0.27 21.05 35.03
N GLN A 386 -0.99 20.80 34.67
CA GLN A 386 -1.40 20.81 33.27
C GLN A 386 -1.38 22.24 32.71
N LEU A 387 -0.97 22.36 31.45
CA LEU A 387 -0.94 23.63 30.74
C LEU A 387 -1.92 23.58 29.57
N ALA A 388 -2.71 24.65 29.44
CA ALA A 388 -3.52 24.88 28.25
C ALA A 388 -3.04 26.12 27.50
N LEU A 389 -2.93 26.00 26.18
CA LEU A 389 -2.59 27.08 25.29
C LEU A 389 -3.75 28.08 25.30
N LYS A 390 -3.50 29.33 25.70
CA LYS A 390 -4.54 30.37 25.69
C LYS A 390 -4.94 30.71 24.27
N LEU A 391 -6.24 30.81 24.06
CA LEU A 391 -6.83 31.30 22.83
C LEU A 391 -7.34 32.73 23.02
N ARG A 392 -7.42 33.45 21.91
CA ARG A 392 -8.06 34.77 21.79
C ARG A 392 -9.12 34.71 20.71
N ASN A 393 -10.09 35.61 20.82
CA ASN A 393 -10.96 35.91 19.69
C ASN A 393 -10.15 36.62 18.59
N GLY A 394 -10.46 36.30 17.35
CA GLY A 394 -10.02 37.04 16.19
C GLY A 394 -10.82 36.59 14.98
N GLU A 395 -10.20 36.68 13.82
CA GLU A 395 -10.86 36.44 12.54
C GLU A 395 -10.10 35.41 11.74
N ALA A 396 -10.82 34.60 10.99
CA ALA A 396 -10.29 33.69 9.97
C ALA A 396 -11.08 33.86 8.67
N THR A 397 -10.45 33.50 7.55
CA THR A 397 -11.15 33.49 6.26
C THR A 397 -11.84 32.16 6.05
N GLN A 398 -13.13 32.21 5.77
CA GLN A 398 -13.94 31.06 5.39
C GLN A 398 -14.80 31.46 4.19
N TYR A 399 -14.78 30.72 3.09
CA TYR A 399 -15.54 31.07 1.86
C TYR A 399 -15.34 32.52 1.38
N ASN A 400 -14.10 33.03 1.44
CA ASN A 400 -13.75 34.41 1.11
C ASN A 400 -14.44 35.49 1.96
N ILE A 401 -15.01 35.13 3.11
CA ILE A 401 -15.55 36.08 4.10
C ILE A 401 -14.77 35.97 5.41
N SER A 402 -14.68 37.08 6.15
CA SER A 402 -14.13 37.09 7.50
C SER A 402 -15.18 36.57 8.48
N VAL A 403 -14.78 35.59 9.30
CA VAL A 403 -15.64 34.99 10.34
C VAL A 403 -14.90 34.95 11.68
N ASP A 404 -15.67 34.94 12.77
CA ASP A 404 -15.13 34.80 14.13
C ASP A 404 -14.30 33.50 14.25
N ALA A 405 -13.17 33.58 14.94
CA ALA A 405 -12.34 32.43 15.25
C ALA A 405 -11.76 32.51 16.66
N LEU A 406 -11.54 31.34 17.26
CA LEU A 406 -10.63 31.19 18.40
C LEU A 406 -9.29 30.67 17.89
N LEU A 407 -8.25 31.44 18.13
CA LEU A 407 -6.89 31.15 17.69
C LEU A 407 -5.90 31.38 18.83
N PRO A 408 -4.69 30.81 18.78
CA PRO A 408 -3.71 30.93 19.84
C PRO A 408 -3.29 32.39 20.06
N ILE A 409 -3.00 32.74 21.31
CA ILE A 409 -2.32 34.01 21.62
C ILE A 409 -0.86 33.99 21.11
N SER A 410 -0.21 32.83 21.19
CA SER A 410 1.13 32.65 20.63
C SER A 410 1.12 32.88 19.12
N THR A 411 2.14 33.52 18.58
CA THR A 411 2.36 33.68 17.13
C THR A 411 3.30 32.62 16.54
N ARG A 412 3.89 31.75 17.38
CA ARG A 412 4.72 30.64 16.90
C ARG A 412 3.88 29.66 16.10
N VAL A 413 4.40 29.25 14.94
CA VAL A 413 3.69 28.37 13.99
C VAL A 413 3.34 27.02 14.60
N LEU A 414 4.25 26.45 15.40
CA LEU A 414 4.04 25.18 16.12
C LEU A 414 2.81 25.16 17.06
N HIS A 415 2.22 26.32 17.35
CA HIS A 415 1.01 26.44 18.16
C HIS A 415 -0.24 26.75 17.35
N GLN A 416 -0.10 27.04 16.05
CA GLN A 416 -1.19 27.45 15.16
C GLN A 416 -2.04 26.28 14.65
N ASP A 417 -1.75 25.04 15.06
CA ASP A 417 -2.56 23.89 14.70
C ASP A 417 -3.99 23.99 15.25
N ILE A 418 -4.16 24.68 16.39
CA ILE A 418 -5.46 24.97 16.98
C ILE A 418 -6.08 26.19 16.31
N LEU A 419 -6.97 25.94 15.35
CA LEU A 419 -7.80 26.96 14.71
C LEU A 419 -9.26 26.53 14.76
N LEU A 420 -10.06 27.27 15.52
CA LEU A 420 -11.48 27.01 15.75
C LEU A 420 -12.29 28.11 15.06
N ILE A 421 -12.66 27.86 13.81
CA ILE A 421 -13.40 28.77 12.92
C ILE A 421 -14.89 28.67 13.21
N ASN A 422 -15.53 29.83 13.33
CA ASN A 422 -16.96 30.01 13.59
C ASN A 422 -17.49 29.12 14.74
N PRO A 423 -16.88 29.16 15.94
CA PRO A 423 -17.28 28.29 17.03
C PRO A 423 -18.67 28.71 17.56
N TYR A 424 -19.61 27.77 17.54
CA TYR A 424 -20.95 27.97 18.06
C TYR A 424 -21.11 27.28 19.43
N PHE A 425 -21.35 28.09 20.45
CA PHE A 425 -21.55 27.64 21.81
C PHE A 425 -23.03 27.72 22.21
N GLN A 426 -23.57 26.61 22.70
CA GLN A 426 -24.90 26.54 23.31
C GLN A 426 -24.78 26.68 24.84
N ILE A 427 -25.82 27.22 25.47
CA ILE A 427 -25.94 27.26 26.94
C ILE A 427 -26.95 26.18 27.35
N ASN A 428 -26.47 25.17 28.06
CA ASN A 428 -27.29 24.03 28.46
C ASN A 428 -27.95 24.26 29.82
N SER A 429 -27.26 24.94 30.73
CA SER A 429 -27.79 25.32 32.05
C SER A 429 -27.20 26.65 32.50
N ALA A 430 -27.96 27.42 33.28
CA ALA A 430 -27.44 28.59 33.97
C ALA A 430 -28.22 28.81 35.27
N VAL A 431 -27.54 28.66 36.41
CA VAL A 431 -28.15 28.75 37.74
C VAL A 431 -27.44 29.83 38.55
N LYS A 432 -28.20 30.83 39.00
CA LYS A 432 -27.72 31.85 39.93
C LYS A 432 -27.93 31.36 41.36
N LYS A 433 -26.87 31.34 42.17
CA LYS A 433 -26.92 30.91 43.57
C LYS A 433 -25.85 31.62 44.40
N GLN A 434 -26.26 32.30 45.47
CA GLN A 434 -25.38 32.84 46.51
C GLN A 434 -24.21 33.68 45.95
N GLY A 435 -24.52 34.64 45.07
CA GLY A 435 -23.50 35.51 44.46
C GLY A 435 -22.65 34.84 43.38
N ARG A 436 -23.05 33.68 42.88
CA ARG A 436 -22.40 32.99 41.75
C ARG A 436 -23.40 32.66 40.66
N LEU A 437 -22.89 32.58 39.43
CA LEU A 437 -23.58 32.04 38.28
C LEU A 437 -22.82 30.79 37.81
N ILE A 438 -23.48 29.64 37.89
CA ILE A 438 -22.96 28.36 37.39
C ILE A 438 -23.57 28.14 36.00
N VAL A 439 -22.73 28.04 34.97
CA VAL A 439 -23.17 27.90 33.57
C VAL A 439 -22.53 26.67 32.95
N GLU A 440 -23.32 25.80 32.33
CA GLU A 440 -22.82 24.79 31.40
C GLU A 440 -22.91 25.33 29.97
N ILE A 441 -21.77 25.41 29.30
CA ILE A 441 -21.67 25.71 27.87
C ILE A 441 -21.28 24.46 27.09
N GLU A 442 -21.73 24.36 25.84
CA GLU A 442 -21.37 23.28 24.92
C GLU A 442 -20.87 23.86 23.61
N LEU A 443 -19.64 23.48 23.20
CA LEU A 443 -19.17 23.74 21.84
C LEU A 443 -19.89 22.77 20.91
N TYR A 444 -20.94 23.25 20.24
CA TYR A 444 -21.85 22.43 19.44
C TYR A 444 -21.41 22.32 17.98
N ASN A 445 -20.81 23.37 17.42
CA ASN A 445 -20.30 23.36 16.06
C ASN A 445 -19.00 24.18 15.97
N VAL A 446 -18.04 23.70 15.20
CA VAL A 446 -16.80 24.41 14.88
C VAL A 446 -16.19 23.84 13.61
N ASN A 447 -15.51 24.67 12.82
CA ASN A 447 -14.87 24.23 11.58
C ASN A 447 -15.84 23.51 10.61
N GLU A 448 -17.13 23.87 10.66
CA GLU A 448 -18.23 23.24 9.89
C GLU A 448 -18.55 21.80 10.30
N GLN A 449 -18.08 21.38 11.47
CA GLN A 449 -18.35 20.08 12.04
C GLN A 449 -19.20 20.23 13.29
N SER A 450 -20.29 19.46 13.36
CA SER A 450 -21.07 19.32 14.58
C SER A 450 -20.33 18.42 15.55
N LEU A 451 -20.21 18.86 16.80
CA LEU A 451 -19.57 18.12 17.87
C LEU A 451 -20.62 17.60 18.85
N ASN A 452 -20.31 16.48 19.49
CA ASN A 452 -21.15 15.90 20.53
C ASN A 452 -20.42 15.98 21.87
N ASN A 453 -21.11 16.46 22.90
CA ASN A 453 -20.68 16.39 24.30
C ASN A 453 -19.37 17.15 24.62
N VAL A 454 -19.08 18.26 23.94
CA VAL A 454 -17.96 19.14 24.29
C VAL A 454 -18.44 20.20 25.28
N LYS A 455 -18.77 19.74 26.48
CA LYS A 455 -19.40 20.54 27.55
C LYS A 455 -18.40 21.06 28.57
N ARG A 456 -18.59 22.29 29.05
CA ARG A 456 -17.77 22.90 30.11
C ARG A 456 -18.64 23.68 31.08
N GLU A 457 -18.41 23.42 32.36
CA GLU A 457 -18.96 24.23 33.43
C GLU A 457 -18.04 25.42 33.71
N MET A 458 -18.65 26.59 33.91
CA MET A 458 -17.99 27.79 34.40
C MET A 458 -18.72 28.32 35.63
N ILE A 459 -17.93 28.76 36.61
CA ILE A 459 -18.43 29.48 37.79
C ILE A 459 -18.01 30.94 37.63
N ILE A 460 -19.00 31.82 37.51
CA ILE A 460 -18.82 33.27 37.35
C ILE A 460 -19.23 33.94 38.66
N GLU A 461 -18.37 34.81 39.19
CA GLU A 461 -18.64 35.55 40.43
C GLU A 461 -19.50 36.79 40.12
N LEU A 462 -20.56 37.02 40.92
CA LEU A 462 -21.59 38.06 40.76
C LEU A 462 -21.61 39.13 41.87
#